data_AF-A0A1A8ZUE5-F1
#
_entry.id   AF-A0A1A8ZUE5-F1
#
_cell.length_a   1.000
_cell.length_b   1.000
_cell.length_c   1.000
_cell.angle_alpha   90.00
_cell.angle_beta   90.00
_cell.angle_gamma   90.00
#
_symmetry.space_group_name_H-M   'P 1'
#
loop_
_entity.id
_entity.type
_entity.pdbx_description
1 polymer ?
#
loop_
_entity_poly.entity_id
_entity_poly.type
_entity_poly.pdbx_seq_one_letter_code
_entity_poly.pdbx_strand_id
1 'polypeptide(L)'
;MSNDVTTSDGGAPMTPPTSRRRALWVATGVAGLTGVVGLAALGGLAARDDKSGDAQRVAENHAAAPQNASDTGKDGDNQHAEENRRDEEGRDGKDRDKRGEERDEHGRVREVPCNDDKLIEAIDLANRDHGGTLKLAPHCVYKLSFADKKTGTALPTIRQEITIKGNDATIKRDSEDAFRLFRVADGGDLTLKDLTVKDGNAAEFKYGSAPSIPQPGSEPQAAPSIPSQDKNKKEGEADGGALLVERGGSAHLEKVELTRNNAEGNGGAIANFGRVDLNESSVENNHARRNGGGIFNIGVLKIKESRINNNTAGENGGGIANGEGKEEKEKGKEVWVKGRDEAGTVEIIGRVEGKEIGKTEIENNRAGKNGGGVFSSGGFVRIFLTSIKNNTACENGGGIYARNTDLDLQKVWVEKNHADRDGGGVYNTGGEKKKEAPYGDQKDQKEENEREATATIADSAVLDNSAGRFGGGIFNGNPDVKIKEGFLESEEDKDKNKDDNATLTVRDTEIKNNTALNGGGIFNNEGRVTLTKTRVTKNTATDSSKTHRVAGGVFNNKGKVKIDEKTTITNNDPTNCAGTVKDCFN
;
A
#
# COMPACT_ATOMS: atom_id res chain seq x y z
N MET A 1 -35.45 55.72 -39.08
CA MET A 1 -34.18 55.11 -39.48
C MET A 1 -34.13 53.74 -38.82
N SER A 2 -34.90 52.75 -39.28
CA SER A 2 -34.76 51.99 -40.54
C SER A 2 -33.88 50.74 -40.32
N ASN A 3 -34.36 49.50 -40.46
CA ASN A 3 -35.68 48.99 -40.90
C ASN A 3 -36.07 47.69 -40.15
N ASP A 4 -37.36 47.51 -39.80
CA ASP A 4 -38.34 46.54 -40.37
C ASP A 4 -37.78 45.30 -41.16
N VAL A 5 -38.35 44.08 -41.24
CA VAL A 5 -39.63 43.41 -40.80
C VAL A 5 -39.46 41.87 -41.09
N THR A 6 -40.14 40.82 -40.56
CA THR A 6 -41.41 40.58 -39.83
C THR A 6 -41.29 39.36 -38.86
N THR A 7 -42.41 38.93 -38.25
CA THR A 7 -42.66 37.68 -37.47
C THR A 7 -43.27 36.55 -38.38
N SER A 8 -43.81 35.37 -37.95
CA SER A 8 -44.19 34.84 -36.62
C SER A 8 -44.26 33.28 -36.53
N ASP A 9 -44.41 32.81 -35.28
CA ASP A 9 -45.15 31.63 -34.75
C ASP A 9 -44.97 30.16 -35.24
N GLY A 10 -44.93 29.25 -34.26
CA GLY A 10 -45.95 28.18 -34.18
C GLY A 10 -45.50 26.74 -33.89
N GLY A 11 -45.77 26.23 -32.67
CA GLY A 11 -45.93 24.79 -32.42
C GLY A 11 -45.14 24.17 -31.27
N ALA A 12 -45.84 23.48 -30.37
CA ALA A 12 -45.30 22.61 -29.30
C ALA A 12 -46.32 21.48 -28.99
N PRO A 13 -46.07 20.56 -28.05
CA PRO A 13 -45.18 19.40 -28.21
C PRO A 13 -45.91 18.06 -28.01
N MET A 14 -45.27 16.93 -28.34
CA MET A 14 -45.76 15.58 -27.97
C MET A 14 -44.65 14.63 -27.52
N THR A 15 -45.03 13.61 -26.75
CA THR A 15 -44.16 12.71 -25.98
C THR A 15 -43.84 11.38 -26.67
N PRO A 16 -42.73 10.70 -26.30
CA PRO A 16 -42.42 9.35 -26.77
C PRO A 16 -43.15 8.25 -25.95
N PRO A 17 -43.68 7.19 -26.60
CA PRO A 17 -44.25 6.01 -25.92
C PRO A 17 -43.20 4.94 -25.56
N THR A 18 -43.62 3.84 -24.92
CA THR A 18 -42.75 2.96 -24.12
C THR A 18 -42.59 1.51 -24.64
N SER A 19 -41.51 0.87 -24.18
CA SER A 19 -41.25 -0.60 -24.22
C SER A 19 -40.78 -1.17 -25.58
N ARG A 20 -40.21 -2.39 -25.70
CA ARG A 20 -40.19 -3.56 -24.78
C ARG A 20 -38.93 -4.43 -24.97
N ARG A 21 -38.58 -5.25 -23.98
CA ARG A 21 -37.42 -6.18 -24.02
C ARG A 21 -37.61 -7.32 -25.05
N ARG A 22 -36.51 -7.81 -25.62
CA ARG A 22 -36.28 -9.25 -25.90
C ARG A 22 -34.85 -9.63 -25.56
N ALA A 23 -34.66 -10.84 -25.02
CA ALA A 23 -33.37 -11.52 -24.90
C ALA A 23 -33.33 -12.67 -25.91
N LEU A 24 -32.12 -13.11 -26.29
CA LEU A 24 -31.94 -14.29 -27.13
C LEU A 24 -30.78 -15.12 -26.60
N TRP A 25 -31.04 -16.39 -26.29
CA TRP A 25 -30.04 -17.42 -26.02
C TRP A 25 -29.96 -18.36 -27.22
N VAL A 26 -28.75 -18.65 -27.69
CA VAL A 26 -28.43 -19.85 -28.47
C VAL A 26 -27.09 -20.38 -27.95
N ALA A 27 -26.98 -21.70 -27.82
CA ALA A 27 -25.78 -22.38 -27.35
C ALA A 27 -25.48 -23.61 -28.23
N THR A 28 -24.34 -24.26 -27.95
CA THR A 28 -23.75 -25.41 -28.69
C THR A 28 -23.08 -25.02 -30.02
N GLY A 29 -21.92 -25.59 -30.39
CA GLY A 29 -21.11 -26.52 -29.59
C GLY A 29 -19.72 -26.89 -30.16
N VAL A 30 -18.77 -27.02 -29.24
CA VAL A 30 -17.72 -28.06 -29.11
C VAL A 30 -17.10 -28.68 -30.38
N ALA A 31 -15.86 -28.27 -30.68
CA ALA A 31 -14.70 -29.16 -30.94
C ALA A 31 -13.41 -28.30 -30.83
N GLY A 32 -12.26 -28.74 -30.32
CA GLY A 32 -11.93 -30.01 -29.65
C GLY A 32 -10.64 -30.62 -30.19
N LEU A 33 -9.51 -30.48 -29.48
CA LEU A 33 -8.29 -31.28 -29.68
C LEU A 33 -7.33 -31.19 -28.47
N THR A 34 -6.69 -32.33 -28.21
CA THR A 34 -5.58 -32.64 -27.28
C THR A 34 -4.51 -31.54 -27.08
N GLY A 35 -3.86 -31.36 -25.93
CA GLY A 35 -3.88 -32.16 -24.69
C GLY A 35 -2.62 -33.01 -24.48
N VAL A 36 -1.63 -32.49 -23.75
CA VAL A 36 -0.51 -33.25 -23.16
C VAL A 36 -0.23 -32.69 -21.76
N VAL A 37 -0.13 -33.54 -20.75
CA VAL A 37 0.32 -33.17 -19.39
C VAL A 37 1.78 -33.57 -19.24
N GLY A 38 2.68 -32.59 -19.11
CA GLY A 38 4.11 -32.80 -18.88
C GLY A 38 4.45 -32.63 -17.40
N LEU A 39 4.63 -33.74 -16.67
CA LEU A 39 4.95 -33.74 -15.24
C LEU A 39 6.36 -34.32 -15.02
N ALA A 40 7.32 -33.44 -14.74
CA ALA A 40 8.67 -33.79 -14.29
C ALA A 40 9.09 -32.74 -13.24
N ALA A 41 9.26 -33.04 -11.96
CA ALA A 41 10.17 -34.01 -11.31
C ALA A 41 11.58 -33.42 -11.09
N LEU A 42 12.01 -33.43 -9.82
CA LEU A 42 13.30 -32.91 -9.34
C LEU A 42 14.41 -33.96 -9.52
N GLY A 43 15.65 -33.53 -9.84
CA GLY A 43 16.85 -34.37 -9.68
C GLY A 43 18.04 -34.00 -10.55
N GLY A 44 19.27 -34.14 -10.01
CA GLY A 44 20.55 -33.96 -10.71
C GLY A 44 21.05 -32.51 -10.66
N LEU A 45 21.92 -32.11 -9.71
CA LEU A 45 23.34 -32.45 -9.49
C LEU A 45 24.32 -31.84 -10.51
N ALA A 46 25.43 -31.33 -9.96
CA ALA A 46 26.35 -30.43 -10.63
C ALA A 46 27.26 -31.09 -11.68
N ALA A 47 27.57 -30.32 -12.72
CA ALA A 47 28.88 -30.34 -13.37
C ALA A 47 29.44 -28.92 -13.30
N ARG A 48 30.72 -28.79 -12.93
CA ARG A 48 31.43 -27.53 -12.74
C ARG A 48 32.62 -27.53 -13.67
N ASP A 49 32.75 -26.50 -14.50
CA ASP A 49 33.97 -26.24 -15.27
C ASP A 49 34.29 -24.75 -15.20
N ASP A 50 35.46 -24.43 -14.65
CA ASP A 50 35.89 -23.06 -14.34
C ASP A 50 36.88 -22.56 -15.40
N LYS A 51 36.61 -21.38 -16.01
CA LYS A 51 37.67 -20.54 -16.63
C LYS A 51 37.29 -19.06 -16.83
N SER A 52 37.50 -18.29 -15.76
CA SER A 52 38.06 -16.91 -15.74
C SER A 52 37.75 -15.94 -16.90
N GLY A 53 36.97 -14.90 -16.59
CA GLY A 53 36.90 -13.62 -17.32
C GLY A 53 36.27 -12.55 -16.42
N ASP A 54 36.91 -11.39 -16.30
CA ASP A 54 36.63 -10.35 -15.29
C ASP A 54 35.16 -9.85 -15.32
N ALA A 55 34.35 -9.88 -14.24
CA ALA A 55 34.52 -9.34 -12.89
C ALA A 55 33.89 -7.94 -12.67
N GLN A 56 32.55 -7.87 -12.72
CA GLN A 56 31.77 -6.85 -12.00
C GLN A 56 30.56 -7.49 -11.32
N ARG A 57 30.70 -7.85 -10.04
CA ARG A 57 29.66 -8.54 -9.26
C ARG A 57 28.57 -7.56 -8.81
N VAL A 58 27.32 -7.85 -9.14
CA VAL A 58 26.14 -7.34 -8.42
C VAL A 58 25.93 -8.23 -7.18
N ALA A 59 25.61 -7.63 -6.04
CA ALA A 59 25.44 -8.37 -4.79
C ALA A 59 24.00 -8.89 -4.63
N GLU A 60 23.84 -10.22 -4.59
CA GLU A 60 22.57 -10.88 -4.28
C GLU A 60 22.34 -10.90 -2.77
N ASN A 61 21.74 -9.83 -2.23
CA ASN A 61 21.42 -9.72 -0.81
C ASN A 61 20.19 -10.57 -0.43
N HIS A 62 20.40 -11.87 -0.23
CA HIS A 62 19.50 -12.68 0.58
C HIS A 62 19.64 -12.28 2.06
N ALA A 63 18.57 -11.76 2.65
CA ALA A 63 18.54 -11.46 4.08
C ALA A 63 18.58 -12.75 4.91
N ALA A 64 19.60 -12.90 5.74
CA ALA A 64 19.71 -14.01 6.68
C ALA A 64 18.75 -13.83 7.87
N ALA A 65 18.20 -14.93 8.37
CA ALA A 65 17.42 -14.92 9.61
C ALA A 65 18.34 -14.61 10.82
N PRO A 66 17.84 -13.90 11.85
CA PRO A 66 18.63 -13.60 13.05
C PRO A 66 18.96 -14.90 13.80
N GLN A 67 20.24 -15.17 14.00
CA GLN A 67 20.71 -16.23 14.89
C GLN A 67 20.97 -15.65 16.28
N ASN A 68 20.44 -16.32 17.31
CA ASN A 68 20.64 -15.92 18.71
C ASN A 68 22.12 -16.09 19.10
N ALA A 69 22.70 -15.05 19.68
CA ALA A 69 24.03 -15.11 20.26
C ALA A 69 23.96 -15.51 21.74
N SER A 70 24.48 -16.70 22.05
CA SER A 70 24.90 -17.08 23.40
C SER A 70 26.27 -17.75 23.31
N ASP A 71 27.30 -17.03 23.74
CA ASP A 71 28.69 -17.49 23.71
C ASP A 71 28.94 -18.67 24.67
N THR A 72 29.88 -19.55 24.34
CA THR A 72 30.21 -20.73 25.17
C THR A 72 31.73 -20.98 25.23
N GLY A 73 32.28 -20.90 26.44
CA GLY A 73 33.72 -20.91 26.69
C GLY A 73 34.19 -22.01 27.65
N LYS A 74 34.37 -23.22 27.11
CA LYS A 74 35.37 -24.23 27.49
C LYS A 74 35.29 -25.00 28.84
N ASP A 75 35.31 -26.32 28.64
CA ASP A 75 36.26 -27.32 29.19
C ASP A 75 36.39 -27.53 30.71
N GLY A 76 36.05 -28.75 31.15
CA GLY A 76 36.38 -29.29 32.47
C GLY A 76 35.97 -30.77 32.61
N ASP A 77 36.94 -31.68 32.68
CA ASP A 77 36.70 -33.11 32.90
C ASP A 77 36.06 -33.39 34.28
N ASN A 78 35.11 -34.33 34.35
CA ASN A 78 35.41 -35.61 35.00
C ASN A 78 34.44 -36.75 34.62
N GLN A 79 34.87 -37.96 34.98
CA GLN A 79 34.16 -39.23 34.85
C GLN A 79 32.99 -39.32 35.84
N HIS A 80 31.92 -40.01 35.46
CA HIS A 80 31.44 -41.20 36.17
C HIS A 80 30.43 -41.96 35.30
N ALA A 81 30.45 -43.29 35.38
CA ALA A 81 29.47 -44.16 34.73
C ALA A 81 28.44 -44.63 35.74
N GLU A 82 27.21 -44.89 35.28
CA GLU A 82 26.55 -46.18 35.57
C GLU A 82 25.45 -46.47 34.54
N GLU A 83 25.24 -47.75 34.25
CA GLU A 83 24.11 -48.23 33.44
C GLU A 83 22.87 -48.39 34.31
N ASN A 84 21.67 -48.25 33.73
CA ASN A 84 20.56 -49.16 34.03
C ASN A 84 19.48 -49.08 32.94
N ARG A 85 19.36 -50.14 32.13
CA ARG A 85 18.12 -50.44 31.39
C ARG A 85 17.22 -51.29 32.29
N ARG A 86 15.94 -50.93 32.40
CA ARG A 86 14.87 -51.90 32.66
C ARG A 86 13.62 -51.51 31.88
N ASP A 87 13.20 -52.40 31.01
CA ASP A 87 11.88 -52.41 30.40
C ASP A 87 10.87 -52.99 31.40
N GLU A 88 9.63 -52.52 31.40
CA GLU A 88 8.49 -53.29 31.93
C GLU A 88 7.19 -52.87 31.25
N GLU A 89 6.30 -53.83 30.99
CA GLU A 89 5.18 -53.67 30.06
C GLU A 89 3.84 -53.33 30.73
N GLY A 90 3.10 -52.40 30.11
CA GLY A 90 1.66 -52.50 29.90
C GLY A 90 0.69 -52.37 31.09
N ARG A 91 -0.21 -51.37 31.01
CA ARG A 91 -1.67 -51.64 31.03
C ARG A 91 -2.54 -50.46 30.57
N ASP A 92 -3.54 -50.85 29.79
CA ASP A 92 -4.79 -50.20 29.39
C ASP A 92 -5.16 -48.83 29.98
N GLY A 93 -5.41 -47.86 29.09
CA GLY A 93 -6.12 -46.62 29.38
C GLY A 93 -6.69 -46.03 28.07
N LYS A 94 -8.03 -45.97 27.96
CA LYS A 94 -8.72 -45.50 26.74
C LYS A 94 -8.75 -43.96 26.62
N ASP A 95 -9.22 -43.51 25.46
CA ASP A 95 -9.80 -42.18 25.20
C ASP A 95 -8.82 -40.99 25.25
N ARG A 96 -8.08 -40.78 24.15
CA ARG A 96 -7.37 -39.52 23.82
C ARG A 96 -7.49 -39.10 22.35
N ASP A 97 -8.72 -39.05 21.85
CA ASP A 97 -9.06 -38.20 20.71
C ASP A 97 -9.72 -36.90 21.21
N LYS A 98 -9.57 -35.80 20.45
CA LYS A 98 -10.01 -34.42 20.78
C LYS A 98 -9.24 -33.75 21.94
N ARG A 99 -7.98 -33.40 21.71
CA ARG A 99 -7.39 -32.19 22.30
C ARG A 99 -6.36 -31.55 21.35
N GLY A 100 -6.82 -30.60 20.54
CA GLY A 100 -6.04 -29.99 19.45
C GLY A 100 -6.42 -28.54 19.10
N GLU A 101 -7.10 -27.82 20.00
CA GLU A 101 -7.61 -26.45 19.77
C GLU A 101 -7.43 -25.52 20.99
N GLU A 102 -6.80 -25.98 22.08
CA GLU A 102 -6.66 -25.26 23.36
C GLU A 102 -5.18 -24.90 23.67
N ARG A 103 -4.54 -24.04 22.86
CA ARG A 103 -3.20 -23.47 23.18
C ARG A 103 -3.05 -21.96 22.99
N ASP A 104 -4.05 -21.29 22.43
CA ASP A 104 -4.05 -19.83 22.18
C ASP A 104 -4.75 -19.06 23.33
N GLU A 105 -4.47 -19.41 24.58
CA GLU A 105 -5.13 -18.82 25.77
C GLU A 105 -4.05 -18.27 26.73
N HIS A 106 -3.56 -17.07 26.41
CA HIS A 106 -2.61 -16.36 27.27
C HIS A 106 -3.33 -15.66 28.44
N GLY A 107 -2.72 -15.77 29.63
CA GLY A 107 -3.19 -15.16 30.87
C GLY A 107 -4.56 -15.66 31.35
N ARG A 108 -5.25 -14.80 32.14
CA ARG A 108 -6.56 -15.11 32.69
C ARG A 108 -7.66 -14.87 31.66
N VAL A 109 -8.40 -15.92 31.30
CA VAL A 109 -9.61 -15.82 30.47
C VAL A 109 -10.75 -15.16 31.28
N ARG A 110 -11.48 -14.23 30.64
CA ARG A 110 -12.62 -13.51 31.20
C ARG A 110 -13.75 -13.45 30.17
N GLU A 111 -14.92 -13.97 30.51
CA GLU A 111 -16.14 -13.79 29.71
C GLU A 111 -16.68 -12.37 29.89
N VAL A 112 -16.99 -11.68 28.79
CA VAL A 112 -17.54 -10.32 28.77
C VAL A 112 -19.00 -10.40 28.30
N PRO A 113 -20.00 -10.15 29.16
CA PRO A 113 -21.40 -10.16 28.75
C PRO A 113 -21.69 -9.06 27.72
N CYS A 114 -22.86 -9.11 27.08
CA CYS A 114 -23.27 -8.10 26.10
C CYS A 114 -23.70 -6.79 26.80
N ASN A 115 -22.71 -6.01 27.26
CA ASN A 115 -22.86 -4.74 27.93
C ASN A 115 -21.57 -3.91 27.82
N ASP A 116 -21.73 -2.61 27.59
CA ASP A 116 -20.65 -1.69 27.21
C ASP A 116 -19.70 -1.38 28.38
N ASP A 117 -20.26 -1.11 29.56
CA ASP A 117 -19.48 -0.88 30.79
C ASP A 117 -18.65 -2.12 31.16
N LYS A 118 -19.18 -3.33 30.92
CA LYS A 118 -18.47 -4.58 31.21
C LYS A 118 -17.33 -4.87 30.25
N LEU A 119 -17.37 -4.36 29.01
CA LEU A 119 -16.21 -4.38 28.11
C LEU A 119 -15.10 -3.43 28.62
N ILE A 120 -15.49 -2.21 29.04
CA ILE A 120 -14.55 -1.23 29.61
C ILE A 120 -13.90 -1.77 30.90
N GLU A 121 -14.70 -2.27 31.84
CA GLU A 121 -14.23 -2.89 33.10
C GLU A 121 -13.27 -4.06 32.86
N ALA A 122 -13.56 -4.91 31.86
CA ALA A 122 -12.74 -6.08 31.55
C ALA A 122 -11.35 -5.69 31.00
N ILE A 123 -11.28 -4.67 30.14
CA ILE A 123 -10.01 -4.13 29.63
C ILE A 123 -9.24 -3.39 30.73
N ASP A 124 -9.92 -2.61 31.57
CA ASP A 124 -9.29 -1.96 32.74
C ASP A 124 -8.77 -2.99 33.75
N LEU A 125 -9.46 -4.12 33.94
CA LEU A 125 -8.99 -5.21 34.80
C LEU A 125 -7.79 -5.93 34.17
N ALA A 126 -7.83 -6.25 32.88
CA ALA A 126 -6.70 -6.86 32.18
C ALA A 126 -5.44 -5.98 32.21
N ASN A 127 -5.57 -4.65 32.02
CA ASN A 127 -4.45 -3.70 32.16
C ASN A 127 -3.85 -3.64 33.58
N ARG A 128 -4.54 -4.13 34.63
CA ARG A 128 -4.05 -4.19 36.02
C ARG A 128 -3.54 -5.58 36.43
N ASP A 129 -4.15 -6.64 35.91
CA ASP A 129 -3.89 -8.05 36.26
C ASP A 129 -2.78 -8.70 35.39
N HIS A 130 -1.85 -7.92 34.84
CA HIS A 130 -0.84 -8.39 33.87
C HIS A 130 -1.42 -9.04 32.58
N GLY A 131 -2.55 -8.52 32.09
CA GLY A 131 -3.12 -8.86 30.78
C GLY A 131 -4.18 -9.96 30.80
N GLY A 132 -4.24 -10.70 29.69
CA GLY A 132 -5.04 -11.91 29.52
C GLY A 132 -6.06 -11.86 28.39
N THR A 133 -6.89 -12.90 28.32
CA THR A 133 -7.87 -13.11 27.23
C THR A 133 -9.27 -12.65 27.65
N LEU A 134 -9.92 -11.84 26.83
CA LEU A 134 -11.32 -11.44 26.94
C LEU A 134 -12.13 -12.17 25.86
N LYS A 135 -13.21 -12.86 26.23
CA LYS A 135 -14.15 -13.50 25.29
C LYS A 135 -15.44 -12.68 25.27
N LEU A 136 -15.82 -12.15 24.11
CA LEU A 136 -17.01 -11.31 23.97
C LEU A 136 -18.27 -12.16 23.79
N ALA A 137 -19.43 -11.61 24.17
CA ALA A 137 -20.71 -12.26 23.96
C ALA A 137 -20.99 -12.44 22.45
N PRO A 138 -21.28 -13.66 21.96
CA PRO A 138 -21.43 -13.92 20.52
C PRO A 138 -22.45 -13.03 19.84
N HIS A 139 -22.09 -12.50 18.66
CA HIS A 139 -22.88 -11.57 17.85
C HIS A 139 -23.37 -10.29 18.58
N CYS A 140 -22.79 -9.94 19.73
CA CYS A 140 -23.16 -8.74 20.48
C CYS A 140 -22.75 -7.44 19.74
N VAL A 141 -23.49 -6.36 19.92
CA VAL A 141 -23.11 -5.02 19.45
C VAL A 141 -22.82 -4.11 20.64
N TYR A 142 -21.54 -3.95 20.96
CA TYR A 142 -21.05 -3.02 21.98
C TYR A 142 -21.05 -1.59 21.42
N LYS A 143 -21.70 -0.67 22.15
CA LYS A 143 -22.07 0.70 21.77
C LYS A 143 -21.40 1.71 22.69
N LEU A 144 -20.22 2.17 22.30
CA LEU A 144 -19.46 3.14 23.08
C LEU A 144 -19.96 4.55 22.79
N SER A 145 -20.48 5.22 23.82
CA SER A 145 -21.17 6.52 23.70
C SER A 145 -20.33 7.72 24.19
N PHE A 146 -19.23 7.47 24.91
CA PHE A 146 -18.30 8.47 25.44
C PHE A 146 -16.84 8.02 25.28
N ALA A 147 -15.91 8.93 25.58
CA ALA A 147 -14.48 8.67 25.64
C ALA A 147 -13.81 9.30 26.87
N ASP A 148 -12.66 8.75 27.29
CA ASP A 148 -11.83 9.37 28.32
C ASP A 148 -11.20 10.67 27.81
N LYS A 149 -11.37 11.74 28.60
CA LYS A 149 -10.97 13.11 28.26
C LYS A 149 -9.46 13.35 28.27
N LYS A 150 -8.64 12.37 28.70
CA LYS A 150 -7.17 12.46 28.69
C LYS A 150 -6.56 11.78 27.47
N THR A 151 -7.26 10.81 26.88
CA THR A 151 -6.76 9.91 25.82
C THR A 151 -7.53 10.02 24.50
N GLY A 152 -8.70 10.67 24.49
CA GLY A 152 -9.56 10.81 23.30
C GLY A 152 -10.09 9.48 22.76
N THR A 153 -10.11 8.45 23.61
CA THR A 153 -10.36 7.06 23.24
C THR A 153 -11.48 6.48 24.11
N ALA A 154 -12.34 5.65 23.52
CA ALA A 154 -13.49 5.06 24.18
C ALA A 154 -13.14 3.93 25.15
N LEU A 155 -12.28 3.00 24.71
CA LEU A 155 -11.79 1.90 25.54
C LEU A 155 -10.50 2.30 26.28
N PRO A 156 -10.22 1.71 27.46
CA PRO A 156 -8.99 2.01 28.20
C PRO A 156 -7.75 1.67 27.36
N THR A 157 -6.75 2.56 27.38
CA THR A 157 -5.50 2.39 26.63
C THR A 157 -4.78 1.11 27.03
N ILE A 158 -4.50 0.25 26.04
CA ILE A 158 -3.81 -1.02 26.21
C ILE A 158 -2.34 -0.77 26.59
N ARG A 159 -1.89 -1.39 27.68
CA ARG A 159 -0.52 -1.30 28.25
C ARG A 159 0.06 -2.65 28.67
N GLN A 160 -0.65 -3.74 28.40
CA GLN A 160 -0.28 -5.12 28.71
C GLN A 160 -0.70 -6.00 27.53
N GLU A 161 -0.34 -7.29 27.54
CA GLU A 161 -0.80 -8.28 26.56
C GLU A 161 -2.29 -8.59 26.75
N ILE A 162 -3.14 -8.12 25.82
CA ILE A 162 -4.59 -8.31 25.87
C ILE A 162 -5.09 -8.92 24.56
N THR A 163 -5.67 -10.12 24.65
CA THR A 163 -6.35 -10.77 23.53
C THR A 163 -7.86 -10.60 23.67
N ILE A 164 -8.54 -10.07 22.64
CA ILE A 164 -10.01 -9.99 22.57
C ILE A 164 -10.50 -10.97 21.50
N LYS A 165 -11.16 -12.05 21.93
CA LYS A 165 -11.83 -13.03 21.07
C LYS A 165 -13.29 -12.59 20.89
N GLY A 166 -13.63 -12.23 19.66
CA GLY A 166 -14.83 -11.47 19.34
C GLY A 166 -16.11 -12.26 19.20
N ASN A 167 -16.05 -13.51 18.75
CA ASN A 167 -17.23 -14.34 18.48
C ASN A 167 -18.27 -13.63 17.57
N ASP A 168 -17.79 -13.02 16.47
CA ASP A 168 -18.56 -12.20 15.52
C ASP A 168 -19.26 -10.97 16.16
N ALA A 169 -18.76 -10.48 17.31
CA ALA A 169 -19.25 -9.25 17.91
C ALA A 169 -18.83 -8.00 17.12
N THR A 170 -19.57 -6.92 17.34
CA THR A 170 -19.28 -5.57 16.84
C THR A 170 -18.90 -4.66 18.01
N ILE A 171 -17.81 -3.92 17.90
CA ILE A 171 -17.47 -2.78 18.77
C ILE A 171 -17.63 -1.50 17.95
N LYS A 172 -18.51 -0.59 18.37
CA LYS A 172 -18.82 0.61 17.59
C LYS A 172 -19.01 1.88 18.40
N ARG A 173 -18.80 3.03 17.76
CA ARG A 173 -19.13 4.35 18.31
C ARG A 173 -20.61 4.68 18.10
N ASP A 174 -21.33 4.92 19.18
CA ASP A 174 -22.78 5.22 19.17
C ASP A 174 -23.02 6.60 19.83
N SER A 175 -22.43 7.64 19.21
CA SER A 175 -22.46 9.02 19.71
C SER A 175 -22.33 10.04 18.56
N GLU A 176 -22.77 11.27 18.80
CA GLU A 176 -22.44 12.42 17.95
C GLU A 176 -21.00 12.92 18.20
N ASP A 177 -20.52 12.79 19.45
CA ASP A 177 -19.14 13.15 19.82
C ASP A 177 -18.12 12.30 19.05
N ALA A 178 -17.06 12.95 18.57
CA ALA A 178 -15.97 12.30 17.86
C ALA A 178 -14.93 11.74 18.85
N PHE A 179 -14.67 10.44 18.78
CA PHE A 179 -13.58 9.79 19.50
C PHE A 179 -13.12 8.49 18.83
N ARG A 180 -11.88 8.10 19.15
CA ARG A 180 -11.25 6.83 18.75
C ARG A 180 -11.79 5.65 19.56
N LEU A 181 -11.77 4.44 19.01
CA LEU A 181 -12.22 3.23 19.73
C LEU A 181 -11.09 2.58 20.56
N PHE A 182 -9.93 2.32 19.96
CA PHE A 182 -8.78 1.66 20.58
C PHE A 182 -7.49 2.50 20.52
N ARG A 183 -6.67 2.40 21.58
CA ARG A 183 -5.31 2.93 21.61
C ARG A 183 -4.38 1.93 22.30
N VAL A 184 -3.26 1.61 21.66
CA VAL A 184 -2.17 0.81 22.21
C VAL A 184 -0.98 1.71 22.47
N ALA A 185 -0.51 1.75 23.71
CA ALA A 185 0.66 2.52 24.12
C ALA A 185 1.95 1.70 24.02
N ASP A 186 3.09 2.35 24.27
CA ASP A 186 4.38 1.70 24.48
C ASP A 186 4.27 0.53 25.50
N GLY A 187 4.80 -0.64 25.13
CA GLY A 187 4.71 -1.87 25.92
C GLY A 187 3.32 -2.55 25.98
N GLY A 188 2.31 -2.01 25.27
CA GLY A 188 1.02 -2.67 25.09
C GLY A 188 1.01 -3.60 23.88
N ASP A 189 0.36 -4.76 24.01
CA ASP A 189 0.12 -5.69 22.89
C ASP A 189 -1.39 -6.01 22.81
N LEU A 190 -2.00 -5.73 21.67
CA LEU A 190 -3.43 -5.95 21.43
C LEU A 190 -3.66 -6.98 20.33
N THR A 191 -4.10 -8.17 20.71
CA THR A 191 -4.64 -9.14 19.74
C THR A 191 -6.16 -8.98 19.64
N LEU A 192 -6.69 -8.78 18.43
CA LEU A 192 -8.12 -8.78 18.13
C LEU A 192 -8.42 -9.96 17.19
N LYS A 193 -9.41 -10.80 17.54
CA LYS A 193 -9.86 -11.92 16.69
C LYS A 193 -11.37 -11.89 16.46
N ASP A 194 -11.82 -12.17 15.23
CA ASP A 194 -13.21 -12.49 14.89
C ASP A 194 -14.25 -11.41 15.34
N LEU A 195 -14.05 -10.14 14.94
CA LEU A 195 -14.94 -9.01 15.28
C LEU A 195 -14.91 -7.83 14.28
N THR A 196 -15.97 -7.04 14.28
CA THR A 196 -16.06 -5.76 13.54
C THR A 196 -15.76 -4.57 14.46
N VAL A 197 -14.87 -3.66 14.06
CA VAL A 197 -14.63 -2.35 14.72
C VAL A 197 -15.06 -1.22 13.79
N LYS A 198 -16.03 -0.40 14.20
CA LYS A 198 -16.70 0.50 13.26
C LYS A 198 -17.21 1.84 13.78
N ASP A 199 -17.38 2.75 12.83
CA ASP A 199 -17.98 4.08 12.98
C ASP A 199 -17.17 5.03 13.91
N GLY A 200 -15.93 4.66 14.30
CA GLY A 200 -15.01 5.44 15.14
C GLY A 200 -14.52 6.71 14.44
N ASN A 201 -14.20 7.77 15.19
CA ASN A 201 -13.92 9.09 14.62
C ASN A 201 -12.82 9.85 15.38
N ALA A 202 -11.58 9.80 14.92
CA ALA A 202 -10.46 10.56 15.49
C ALA A 202 -10.47 12.01 14.96
N ALA A 203 -11.26 12.88 15.59
CA ALA A 203 -11.22 14.31 15.33
C ALA A 203 -10.14 15.02 16.16
N GLU A 204 -9.71 16.21 15.72
CA GLU A 204 -8.98 17.13 16.59
C GLU A 204 -9.88 17.57 17.76
N PHE A 205 -9.32 17.66 18.98
CA PHE A 205 -10.04 18.13 20.18
C PHE A 205 -10.32 19.66 20.11
N LYS A 206 -11.22 20.05 19.21
CA LYS A 206 -11.72 21.42 19.08
C LYS A 206 -12.78 21.66 20.14
N TYR A 207 -12.56 22.68 20.98
CA TYR A 207 -13.58 23.19 21.89
C TYR A 207 -14.70 23.86 21.09
N GLY A 208 -15.69 23.06 20.69
CA GLY A 208 -16.91 23.49 20.01
C GLY A 208 -16.92 23.27 18.48
N SER A 209 -18.14 23.11 17.96
CA SER A 209 -18.50 22.96 16.53
C SER A 209 -18.07 21.65 15.85
N ALA A 210 -19.02 20.70 15.75
CA ALA A 210 -18.89 19.51 14.92
C ALA A 210 -19.03 19.83 13.41
N PRO A 211 -18.42 19.05 12.50
CA PRO A 211 -18.63 19.17 11.05
C PRO A 211 -20.04 18.74 10.64
N SER A 212 -20.60 19.43 9.64
CA SER A 212 -21.88 19.07 9.03
C SER A 212 -21.76 17.84 8.11
N ILE A 213 -22.64 16.85 8.30
CA ILE A 213 -22.70 15.63 7.47
C ILE A 213 -23.12 16.00 6.01
N PRO A 214 -22.41 15.52 4.96
CA PRO A 214 -22.84 15.70 3.57
C PRO A 214 -24.17 15.00 3.27
N GLN A 215 -25.05 15.64 2.50
CA GLN A 215 -26.31 15.01 2.06
C GLN A 215 -26.09 14.07 0.86
N PRO A 216 -26.88 12.98 0.73
CA PRO A 216 -26.81 12.10 -0.43
C PRO A 216 -27.23 12.84 -1.71
N GLY A 217 -26.29 13.01 -2.65
CA GLY A 217 -26.56 13.61 -3.96
C GLY A 217 -25.67 14.80 -4.36
N SER A 218 -24.81 15.31 -3.48
CA SER A 218 -23.77 16.28 -3.87
C SER A 218 -22.60 15.59 -4.58
N GLU A 219 -22.12 16.18 -5.67
CA GLU A 219 -20.88 15.75 -6.34
C GLU A 219 -19.65 15.86 -5.41
N PRO A 220 -18.56 15.11 -5.66
CA PRO A 220 -17.34 15.17 -4.85
C PRO A 220 -16.61 16.51 -4.99
N GLN A 221 -17.01 17.50 -4.19
CA GLN A 221 -16.32 18.79 -4.12
C GLN A 221 -14.93 18.63 -3.50
N ALA A 222 -13.93 19.31 -4.08
CA ALA A 222 -12.59 19.38 -3.49
C ALA A 222 -12.65 20.00 -2.09
N ALA A 223 -11.94 19.39 -1.12
CA ALA A 223 -11.95 19.86 0.25
C ALA A 223 -11.44 21.32 0.34
N PRO A 224 -12.13 22.21 1.07
CA PRO A 224 -11.72 23.60 1.21
C PRO A 224 -10.35 23.70 1.91
N SER A 225 -9.52 24.64 1.46
CA SER A 225 -8.16 24.83 1.97
C SER A 225 -8.17 25.27 3.44
N ILE A 226 -7.39 24.56 4.27
CA ILE A 226 -7.34 24.78 5.72
C ILE A 226 -6.27 25.82 6.07
N PRO A 227 -6.54 26.77 7.00
CA PRO A 227 -5.54 27.72 7.50
C PRO A 227 -4.38 27.04 8.25
N SER A 228 -3.26 27.75 8.41
CA SER A 228 -2.00 27.24 8.98
C SER A 228 -2.16 26.53 10.32
N GLN A 229 -1.51 25.37 10.47
CA GLN A 229 -1.53 24.58 11.71
C GLN A 229 -0.88 25.31 12.90
N ASP A 230 -1.46 25.11 14.08
CA ASP A 230 -0.86 25.53 15.36
C ASP A 230 0.34 24.63 15.72
N LYS A 231 1.37 25.22 16.32
CA LYS A 231 2.71 24.59 16.50
C LYS A 231 2.84 23.72 17.75
N ASN A 232 1.76 23.53 18.51
CA ASN A 232 1.75 22.81 19.80
C ASN A 232 1.07 21.43 19.76
N LYS A 233 0.73 20.90 18.57
CA LYS A 233 -0.04 19.66 18.42
C LYS A 233 0.76 18.41 18.82
N LYS A 234 0.09 17.42 19.42
CA LYS A 234 0.68 16.10 19.73
C LYS A 234 0.61 15.14 18.53
N GLU A 235 1.65 14.34 18.36
CA GLU A 235 1.67 13.19 17.44
C GLU A 235 0.51 12.23 17.77
N GLY A 236 -0.17 11.66 16.77
CA GLY A 236 -1.27 10.70 16.96
C GLY A 236 -2.63 11.29 17.37
N GLU A 237 -2.73 12.58 17.75
CA GLU A 237 -3.92 13.11 18.46
C GLU A 237 -5.23 12.96 17.66
N ALA A 238 -5.19 13.18 16.34
CA ALA A 238 -6.34 13.08 15.44
C ALA A 238 -6.18 11.96 14.39
N ASP A 239 -5.30 10.99 14.66
CA ASP A 239 -4.96 9.89 13.75
C ASP A 239 -5.60 8.57 14.22
N GLY A 240 -5.94 7.65 13.31
CA GLY A 240 -6.45 6.32 13.66
C GLY A 240 -7.87 6.33 14.21
N GLY A 241 -8.89 6.33 13.34
CA GLY A 241 -10.31 6.41 13.75
C GLY A 241 -10.81 5.20 14.54
N ALA A 242 -10.37 3.99 14.17
CA ALA A 242 -10.59 2.78 14.96
C ALA A 242 -9.45 2.56 15.96
N LEU A 243 -8.20 2.60 15.49
CA LEU A 243 -7.03 2.13 16.20
C LEU A 243 -5.82 3.06 16.00
N LEU A 244 -5.23 3.48 17.11
CA LEU A 244 -3.90 4.09 17.16
C LEU A 244 -2.94 3.12 17.87
N VAL A 245 -1.85 2.76 17.19
CA VAL A 245 -0.72 2.03 17.79
C VAL A 245 0.45 2.98 17.90
N GLU A 246 0.84 3.31 19.12
CA GLU A 246 1.95 4.23 19.41
C GLU A 246 3.31 3.55 19.25
N ARG A 247 4.39 4.34 19.22
CA ARG A 247 5.77 3.81 19.17
C ARG A 247 6.00 2.87 20.37
N GLY A 248 6.49 1.67 20.11
CA GLY A 248 6.68 0.63 21.14
C GLY A 248 5.45 -0.24 21.46
N GLY A 249 4.28 0.06 20.91
CA GLY A 249 3.09 -0.80 20.99
C GLY A 249 2.97 -1.76 19.79
N SER A 250 2.24 -2.86 19.99
CA SER A 250 1.90 -3.87 18.97
C SER A 250 0.40 -4.13 18.87
N ALA A 251 -0.09 -4.41 17.65
CA ALA A 251 -1.42 -4.94 17.45
C ALA A 251 -1.45 -6.04 16.38
N HIS A 252 -2.17 -7.12 16.68
CA HIS A 252 -2.34 -8.30 15.84
C HIS A 252 -3.83 -8.50 15.56
N LEU A 253 -4.25 -8.32 14.31
CA LEU A 253 -5.65 -8.42 13.89
C LEU A 253 -5.85 -9.67 13.03
N GLU A 254 -6.70 -10.59 13.49
CA GLU A 254 -7.06 -11.82 12.77
C GLU A 254 -8.57 -11.83 12.51
N LYS A 255 -8.99 -11.89 11.23
CA LYS A 255 -10.42 -11.89 10.84
C LYS A 255 -11.20 -10.70 11.45
N VAL A 256 -10.59 -9.51 11.38
CA VAL A 256 -11.19 -8.26 11.88
C VAL A 256 -11.68 -7.40 10.72
N GLU A 257 -12.90 -6.88 10.81
CA GLU A 257 -13.43 -5.87 9.88
C GLU A 257 -13.27 -4.47 10.48
N LEU A 258 -12.48 -3.59 9.86
CA LEU A 258 -12.36 -2.18 10.23
C LEU A 258 -13.11 -1.32 9.21
N THR A 259 -14.30 -0.81 9.57
CA THR A 259 -15.24 -0.21 8.59
C THR A 259 -15.87 1.13 9.00
N ARG A 260 -15.98 2.07 8.04
CA ARG A 260 -16.54 3.43 8.21
C ARG A 260 -15.91 4.25 9.34
N ASN A 261 -14.64 4.06 9.61
CA ASN A 261 -13.89 4.86 10.59
C ASN A 261 -13.32 6.12 9.92
N ASN A 262 -13.21 7.21 10.69
CA ASN A 262 -12.83 8.54 10.22
C ASN A 262 -11.64 9.11 11.02
N ALA A 263 -10.76 9.86 10.36
CA ALA A 263 -9.69 10.62 11.00
C ALA A 263 -9.52 12.02 10.38
N GLU A 264 -9.47 13.07 11.21
CA GLU A 264 -9.14 14.45 10.79
C GLU A 264 -7.64 14.63 10.48
N GLY A 265 -6.82 13.71 10.99
CA GLY A 265 -5.43 13.47 10.62
C GLY A 265 -5.30 12.34 9.60
N ASN A 266 -4.45 11.38 9.92
CA ASN A 266 -4.04 10.25 9.08
C ASN A 266 -4.63 8.93 9.59
N GLY A 267 -4.76 7.92 8.73
CA GLY A 267 -5.17 6.58 9.13
C GLY A 267 -6.66 6.49 9.49
N GLY A 268 -7.55 6.42 8.50
CA GLY A 268 -9.00 6.45 8.75
C GLY A 268 -9.47 5.33 9.67
N ALA A 269 -8.95 4.12 9.47
CA ALA A 269 -9.07 3.03 10.45
C ALA A 269 -7.85 2.97 11.39
N ILE A 270 -6.65 2.79 10.82
CA ILE A 270 -5.42 2.50 11.57
C ILE A 270 -4.40 3.62 11.36
N ALA A 271 -3.85 4.14 12.46
CA ALA A 271 -2.59 4.87 12.43
C ALA A 271 -1.52 4.08 13.21
N ASN A 272 -0.45 3.68 12.52
CA ASN A 272 0.61 2.82 13.05
C ASN A 272 1.95 3.57 13.17
N PHE A 273 2.33 3.82 14.42
CA PHE A 273 3.64 4.33 14.82
C PHE A 273 4.50 3.23 15.48
N GLY A 274 3.92 2.06 15.75
CA GLY A 274 4.55 0.89 16.36
C GLY A 274 4.56 -0.31 15.40
N ARG A 275 3.91 -1.41 15.79
CA ARG A 275 3.73 -2.61 14.96
C ARG A 275 2.25 -2.93 14.73
N VAL A 276 1.88 -3.20 13.48
CA VAL A 276 0.57 -3.77 13.11
C VAL A 276 0.77 -4.98 12.19
N ASP A 277 0.23 -6.13 12.55
CA ASP A 277 0.06 -7.28 11.66
C ASP A 277 -1.43 -7.52 11.39
N LEU A 278 -1.84 -7.50 10.12
CA LEU A 278 -3.18 -7.88 9.66
C LEU A 278 -3.15 -9.27 9.02
N ASN A 279 -4.02 -10.18 9.45
CA ASN A 279 -4.22 -11.50 8.85
C ASN A 279 -5.71 -11.74 8.57
N GLU A 280 -6.06 -12.20 7.36
CA GLU A 280 -7.44 -12.57 6.98
C GLU A 280 -8.49 -11.48 7.28
N SER A 281 -8.08 -10.21 7.30
CA SER A 281 -8.84 -9.07 7.82
C SER A 281 -9.24 -8.10 6.71
N SER A 282 -10.16 -7.17 7.00
CA SER A 282 -10.58 -6.15 6.05
C SER A 282 -10.51 -4.73 6.62
N VAL A 283 -10.15 -3.77 5.78
CA VAL A 283 -10.11 -2.33 6.08
C VAL A 283 -10.89 -1.63 4.96
N GLU A 284 -12.16 -1.34 5.24
CA GLU A 284 -13.15 -1.02 4.20
C GLU A 284 -13.89 0.30 4.45
N ASN A 285 -14.05 1.13 3.42
CA ASN A 285 -14.88 2.35 3.47
C ASN A 285 -14.46 3.37 4.56
N ASN A 286 -13.19 3.43 4.93
CA ASN A 286 -12.67 4.38 5.92
C ASN A 286 -12.18 5.68 5.27
N HIS A 287 -12.12 6.76 6.05
CA HIS A 287 -11.70 8.08 5.57
C HIS A 287 -10.62 8.72 6.45
N ALA A 288 -9.56 9.23 5.82
CA ALA A 288 -8.61 10.14 6.44
C ALA A 288 -8.64 11.48 5.69
N ARG A 289 -8.77 12.60 6.41
CA ARG A 289 -8.68 13.95 5.83
C ARG A 289 -7.27 14.26 5.35
N ARG A 290 -6.25 13.57 5.87
CA ARG A 290 -4.85 13.59 5.41
C ARG A 290 -4.48 12.29 4.69
N ASN A 291 -3.51 11.55 5.20
CA ASN A 291 -2.88 10.43 4.51
C ASN A 291 -3.37 9.07 5.06
N GLY A 292 -3.38 8.03 4.23
CA GLY A 292 -3.76 6.68 4.66
C GLY A 292 -5.25 6.56 4.94
N GLY A 293 -6.07 6.59 3.90
CA GLY A 293 -7.54 6.56 4.04
C GLY A 293 -8.03 5.34 4.81
N GLY A 294 -7.40 4.18 4.60
CA GLY A 294 -7.52 3.01 5.47
C GLY A 294 -6.44 3.00 6.55
N ILE A 295 -5.18 2.95 6.13
CA ILE A 295 -4.01 2.74 7.00
C ILE A 295 -2.95 3.82 6.76
N PHE A 296 -2.50 4.46 7.84
CA PHE A 296 -1.26 5.25 7.86
C PHE A 296 -0.18 4.50 8.63
N ASN A 297 1.04 4.47 8.09
CA ASN A 297 2.18 3.76 8.67
C ASN A 297 3.46 4.61 8.66
N ILE A 298 4.10 4.74 9.82
CA ILE A 298 5.54 5.06 9.91
C ILE A 298 6.33 4.02 10.74
N GLY A 299 5.64 3.00 11.25
CA GLY A 299 6.24 1.86 11.94
C GLY A 299 6.39 0.61 11.05
N VAL A 300 6.14 -0.56 11.62
CA VAL A 300 6.16 -1.84 10.88
C VAL A 300 4.73 -2.30 10.61
N LEU A 301 4.35 -2.41 9.33
CA LEU A 301 3.05 -2.89 8.88
C LEU A 301 3.21 -4.18 8.07
N LYS A 302 2.54 -5.25 8.50
CA LYS A 302 2.39 -6.50 7.75
C LYS A 302 0.93 -6.72 7.38
N ILE A 303 0.66 -7.17 6.16
CA ILE A 303 -0.69 -7.49 5.68
C ILE A 303 -0.66 -8.84 4.98
N LYS A 304 -1.50 -9.78 5.42
CA LYS A 304 -1.60 -11.16 4.89
C LYS A 304 -3.05 -11.53 4.61
N GLU A 305 -3.32 -12.07 3.41
CA GLU A 305 -4.63 -12.59 2.99
C GLU A 305 -5.81 -11.64 3.26
N SER A 306 -5.59 -10.33 3.14
CA SER A 306 -6.52 -9.29 3.63
C SER A 306 -7.08 -8.40 2.50
N ARG A 307 -8.10 -7.58 2.82
CA ARG A 307 -8.72 -6.63 1.88
C ARG A 307 -8.60 -5.19 2.34
N ILE A 308 -8.03 -4.31 1.52
CA ILE A 308 -7.95 -2.86 1.77
C ILE A 308 -8.76 -2.17 0.66
N ASN A 309 -10.03 -1.82 0.92
CA ASN A 309 -10.92 -1.35 -0.15
C ASN A 309 -11.79 -0.13 0.17
N ASN A 310 -12.18 0.57 -0.90
CA ASN A 310 -13.11 1.71 -0.86
C ASN A 310 -12.69 2.85 0.11
N ASN A 311 -11.43 2.89 0.55
CA ASN A 311 -10.95 3.88 1.50
C ASN A 311 -10.56 5.18 0.77
N THR A 312 -10.73 6.34 1.43
CA THR A 312 -10.47 7.66 0.84
C THR A 312 -9.52 8.50 1.69
N ALA A 313 -8.44 8.98 1.08
CA ALA A 313 -7.50 9.93 1.66
C ALA A 313 -7.67 11.33 1.04
N GLY A 314 -7.71 12.39 1.85
CA GLY A 314 -7.71 13.78 1.36
C GLY A 314 -6.35 14.26 0.83
N GLU A 315 -5.26 13.66 1.32
CA GLU A 315 -3.89 13.84 0.82
C GLU A 315 -3.47 12.55 0.07
N ASN A 316 -2.51 11.78 0.59
CA ASN A 316 -1.90 10.65 -0.13
C ASN A 316 -2.28 9.27 0.47
N GLY A 317 -2.18 8.20 -0.33
CA GLY A 317 -2.39 6.83 0.13
C GLY A 317 -3.85 6.54 0.44
N GLY A 318 -4.68 6.38 -0.59
CA GLY A 318 -6.12 6.13 -0.42
C GLY A 318 -6.40 4.88 0.41
N GLY A 319 -5.75 3.77 0.07
CA GLY A 319 -5.71 2.57 0.90
C GLY A 319 -4.67 2.68 2.02
N ILE A 320 -3.39 2.78 1.64
CA ILE A 320 -2.24 2.77 2.54
C ILE A 320 -1.32 3.96 2.24
N ALA A 321 -0.87 4.67 3.28
CA ALA A 321 0.24 5.62 3.21
C ALA A 321 1.40 5.17 4.12
N ASN A 322 2.62 5.13 3.57
CA ASN A 322 3.86 4.83 4.26
C ASN A 322 4.81 6.04 4.27
N GLY A 323 5.21 6.48 5.46
CA GLY A 323 5.95 7.74 5.62
C GLY A 323 5.06 8.99 5.52
N GLU A 324 5.64 10.14 5.87
CA GLU A 324 4.94 11.42 5.82
C GLU A 324 5.00 12.08 4.43
N GLY A 325 3.83 12.36 3.84
CA GLY A 325 3.70 13.26 2.69
C GLY A 325 3.75 14.74 3.11
N LYS A 326 4.89 15.21 3.66
CA LYS A 326 5.07 16.63 4.04
C LYS A 326 5.46 17.50 2.85
N GLU A 327 4.57 18.43 2.50
CA GLU A 327 4.92 19.66 1.80
C GLU A 327 5.28 20.75 2.84
N GLU A 328 6.55 20.92 3.19
CA GLU A 328 6.95 22.14 3.90
C GLU A 328 7.00 23.32 2.91
N LYS A 329 5.90 24.07 2.84
CA LYS A 329 5.74 25.26 1.98
C LYS A 329 6.50 26.50 2.51
N GLU A 330 7.80 26.35 2.75
CA GLU A 330 8.73 27.48 2.74
C GLU A 330 8.86 27.99 1.29
N LYS A 331 8.25 29.15 1.00
CA LYS A 331 8.49 29.97 -0.20
C LYS A 331 8.22 29.28 -1.55
N GLY A 332 7.24 28.38 -1.60
CA GLY A 332 6.69 27.84 -2.85
C GLY A 332 7.57 26.81 -3.57
N LYS A 333 8.53 26.19 -2.88
CA LYS A 333 9.18 24.96 -3.32
C LYS A 333 8.55 23.75 -2.63
N GLU A 334 8.52 22.61 -3.31
CA GLU A 334 8.22 21.33 -2.68
C GLU A 334 9.45 20.86 -1.89
N VAL A 335 9.51 21.19 -0.60
CA VAL A 335 10.51 20.61 0.30
C VAL A 335 9.98 19.26 0.78
N TRP A 336 10.41 18.20 0.09
CA TRP A 336 10.15 16.82 0.47
C TRP A 336 11.05 16.38 1.66
N VAL A 337 10.60 15.33 2.34
CA VAL A 337 11.18 14.75 3.57
C VAL A 337 12.64 14.28 3.39
N LYS A 338 13.47 14.36 4.45
CA LYS A 338 14.94 14.39 4.34
C LYS A 338 15.62 13.03 4.58
N GLY A 339 15.25 12.03 3.79
CA GLY A 339 15.99 10.76 3.74
C GLY A 339 15.11 9.56 3.43
N ARG A 340 15.63 8.36 3.69
CA ARG A 340 14.84 7.12 3.66
C ARG A 340 14.20 6.78 4.99
N ASP A 341 14.77 7.25 6.09
CA ASP A 341 14.56 6.69 7.43
C ASP A 341 13.31 7.25 8.15
N GLU A 342 12.59 8.18 7.50
CA GLU A 342 11.36 8.81 8.01
C GLU A 342 10.07 8.06 7.59
N ALA A 343 10.20 6.90 6.93
CA ALA A 343 9.08 6.05 6.53
C ALA A 343 9.25 4.61 7.01
N GLY A 344 8.12 3.96 7.26
CA GLY A 344 8.06 2.62 7.83
C GLY A 344 8.42 1.50 6.85
N THR A 345 8.36 0.28 7.36
CA THR A 345 8.42 -0.96 6.55
C THR A 345 7.01 -1.48 6.30
N VAL A 346 6.70 -1.76 5.04
CA VAL A 346 5.43 -2.38 4.63
C VAL A 346 5.70 -3.71 3.93
N GLU A 347 5.12 -4.79 4.44
CA GLU A 347 5.14 -6.11 3.82
C GLU A 347 3.71 -6.62 3.57
N ILE A 348 3.35 -6.75 2.29
CA ILE A 348 2.01 -7.16 1.84
C ILE A 348 2.13 -8.51 1.12
N ILE A 349 1.42 -9.54 1.60
CA ILE A 349 1.58 -10.93 1.18
C ILE A 349 0.23 -11.58 0.86
N GLY A 350 0.17 -12.30 -0.26
CA GLY A 350 -0.80 -13.38 -0.47
C GLY A 350 -0.19 -14.77 -0.20
N ARG A 351 -1.03 -15.74 0.17
CA ARG A 351 -0.67 -17.15 0.40
C ARG A 351 -0.81 -17.98 -0.87
N VAL A 352 0.11 -18.94 -1.05
CA VAL A 352 -0.11 -20.12 -1.88
C VAL A 352 -0.16 -21.33 -0.94
N GLU A 353 -1.25 -22.09 -0.97
CA GLU A 353 -1.38 -23.33 -0.19
C GLU A 353 -1.87 -24.46 -1.09
N GLY A 354 -0.95 -25.37 -1.44
CA GLY A 354 -1.19 -26.44 -2.41
C GLY A 354 -1.56 -25.91 -3.80
N LYS A 355 -2.87 -25.74 -4.05
CA LYS A 355 -3.44 -25.18 -5.28
C LYS A 355 -4.21 -23.88 -5.07
N GLU A 356 -4.48 -23.49 -3.82
CA GLU A 356 -5.26 -22.31 -3.50
C GLU A 356 -4.34 -21.08 -3.38
N ILE A 357 -4.88 -19.92 -3.78
CA ILE A 357 -4.15 -18.66 -3.90
C ILE A 357 -4.94 -17.60 -3.14
N GLY A 358 -4.66 -17.46 -1.84
CA GLY A 358 -5.21 -16.41 -0.99
C GLY A 358 -4.52 -15.08 -1.29
N LYS A 359 -5.00 -14.34 -2.31
CA LYS A 359 -4.46 -13.02 -2.65
C LYS A 359 -4.87 -11.99 -1.60
N THR A 360 -3.93 -11.12 -1.22
CA THR A 360 -4.30 -9.80 -0.66
C THR A 360 -4.81 -8.91 -1.79
N GLU A 361 -5.79 -8.06 -1.50
CA GLU A 361 -6.40 -7.15 -2.49
C GLU A 361 -6.47 -5.71 -1.98
N ILE A 362 -5.99 -4.77 -2.79
CA ILE A 362 -6.03 -3.32 -2.55
C ILE A 362 -6.86 -2.71 -3.69
N GLU A 363 -8.14 -2.41 -3.43
CA GLU A 363 -9.10 -2.13 -4.50
C GLU A 363 -10.03 -0.92 -4.28
N ASN A 364 -10.30 -0.18 -5.35
CA ASN A 364 -11.27 0.93 -5.38
C ASN A 364 -10.97 2.07 -4.37
N ASN A 365 -9.72 2.20 -3.89
CA ASN A 365 -9.33 3.26 -2.96
C ASN A 365 -9.01 4.57 -3.72
N ARG A 366 -9.19 5.73 -3.06
CA ARG A 366 -8.99 7.05 -3.65
C ARG A 366 -8.06 7.96 -2.83
N ALA A 367 -7.09 8.59 -3.47
CA ALA A 367 -6.25 9.65 -2.91
C ALA A 367 -6.57 11.00 -3.56
N GLY A 368 -6.71 12.05 -2.74
CA GLY A 368 -6.85 13.45 -3.18
C GLY A 368 -5.56 14.04 -3.78
N LYS A 369 -4.43 13.34 -3.60
CA LYS A 369 -3.14 13.61 -4.24
C LYS A 369 -2.56 12.32 -4.84
N ASN A 370 -1.60 11.68 -4.16
CA ASN A 370 -0.77 10.62 -4.74
C ASN A 370 -1.03 9.25 -4.09
N GLY A 371 -0.81 8.16 -4.83
CA GLY A 371 -0.91 6.80 -4.32
C GLY A 371 -2.35 6.40 -4.02
N GLY A 372 -3.16 6.13 -5.05
CA GLY A 372 -4.57 5.78 -4.86
C GLY A 372 -4.73 4.50 -4.03
N GLY A 373 -4.01 3.44 -4.38
CA GLY A 373 -3.90 2.23 -3.58
C GLY A 373 -2.87 2.36 -2.46
N VAL A 374 -1.61 2.57 -2.84
CA VAL A 374 -0.45 2.67 -1.94
C VAL A 374 0.36 3.93 -2.23
N PHE A 375 0.70 4.70 -1.19
CA PHE A 375 1.71 5.76 -1.22
C PHE A 375 2.90 5.37 -0.35
N SER A 376 4.13 5.61 -0.81
CA SER A 376 5.35 5.57 0.00
C SER A 376 6.29 6.71 -0.35
N SER A 377 6.90 7.30 0.67
CA SER A 377 7.91 8.36 0.55
C SER A 377 9.06 8.09 1.52
N GLY A 378 10.05 7.31 1.07
CA GLY A 378 11.07 6.68 1.91
C GLY A 378 10.79 5.20 2.20
N GLY A 379 11.62 4.59 3.04
CA GLY A 379 11.38 3.26 3.60
C GLY A 379 11.40 2.10 2.60
N PHE A 380 10.78 0.99 3.00
CA PHE A 380 10.76 -0.28 2.27
C PHE A 380 9.33 -0.76 2.05
N VAL A 381 9.00 -1.14 0.82
CA VAL A 381 7.68 -1.68 0.45
C VAL A 381 7.85 -2.96 -0.37
N ARG A 382 7.59 -4.12 0.26
CA ARG A 382 7.51 -5.41 -0.43
C ARG A 382 6.07 -5.84 -0.60
N ILE A 383 5.71 -6.20 -1.83
CA ILE A 383 4.37 -6.68 -2.19
C ILE A 383 4.49 -7.99 -2.97
N PHE A 384 3.93 -9.06 -2.42
CA PHE A 384 3.95 -10.41 -2.96
C PHE A 384 2.53 -10.94 -3.20
N LEU A 385 2.28 -11.55 -4.36
CA LEU A 385 1.05 -12.31 -4.67
C LEU A 385 -0.26 -11.54 -4.39
N THR A 386 -0.31 -10.28 -4.83
CA THR A 386 -1.33 -9.29 -4.43
C THR A 386 -1.97 -8.64 -5.66
N SER A 387 -3.24 -8.26 -5.59
CA SER A 387 -3.91 -7.46 -6.62
C SER A 387 -4.10 -6.02 -6.15
N ILE A 388 -3.73 -5.05 -6.99
CA ILE A 388 -3.85 -3.61 -6.75
C ILE A 388 -4.65 -3.05 -7.92
N LYS A 389 -5.96 -2.84 -7.74
CA LYS A 389 -6.88 -2.63 -8.86
C LYS A 389 -7.90 -1.52 -8.66
N ASN A 390 -8.29 -0.85 -9.76
CA ASN A 390 -9.32 0.21 -9.77
C ASN A 390 -9.04 1.41 -8.81
N ASN A 391 -7.81 1.59 -8.32
CA ASN A 391 -7.51 2.69 -7.39
C ASN A 391 -7.25 4.00 -8.15
N THR A 392 -7.57 5.15 -7.53
CA THR A 392 -7.55 6.47 -8.19
C THR A 392 -6.74 7.51 -7.40
N ALA A 393 -5.88 8.27 -8.08
CA ALA A 393 -5.10 9.36 -7.52
C ALA A 393 -5.33 10.66 -8.32
N CYS A 394 -5.72 11.76 -7.66
CA CYS A 394 -5.93 13.05 -8.33
C CYS A 394 -4.62 13.76 -8.74
N GLU A 395 -3.46 13.17 -8.44
CA GLU A 395 -2.15 13.56 -8.97
C GLU A 395 -1.45 12.33 -9.58
N ASN A 396 -0.58 11.64 -8.85
CA ASN A 396 0.30 10.61 -9.42
C ASN A 396 0.22 9.25 -8.70
N GLY A 397 0.54 8.16 -9.39
CA GLY A 397 0.58 6.83 -8.80
C GLY A 397 -0.81 6.29 -8.48
N GLY A 398 -1.61 5.99 -9.49
CA GLY A 398 -3.00 5.53 -9.30
C GLY A 398 -3.07 4.25 -8.47
N GLY A 399 -2.29 3.23 -8.84
CA GLY A 399 -2.09 2.03 -8.04
C GLY A 399 -1.08 2.25 -6.91
N ILE A 400 0.15 2.61 -7.29
CA ILE A 400 1.29 2.81 -6.37
C ILE A 400 2.00 4.13 -6.69
N TYR A 401 2.25 4.95 -5.66
CA TYR A 401 3.24 6.02 -5.67
C TYR A 401 4.43 5.63 -4.78
N ALA A 402 5.64 5.70 -5.30
CA ALA A 402 6.87 5.38 -4.59
C ALA A 402 7.94 6.45 -4.88
N ARG A 403 8.23 7.30 -3.88
CA ARG A 403 9.33 8.27 -3.90
C ARG A 403 10.41 7.82 -2.94
N ASN A 404 11.68 7.83 -3.36
CA ASN A 404 12.84 7.44 -2.52
C ASN A 404 12.63 6.11 -1.76
N THR A 405 11.84 5.19 -2.31
CA THR A 405 11.37 3.95 -1.66
C THR A 405 12.08 2.77 -2.30
N ASP A 406 12.60 1.85 -1.49
CA ASP A 406 13.03 0.54 -2.01
C ASP A 406 11.78 -0.35 -2.16
N LEU A 407 11.29 -0.45 -3.41
CA LEU A 407 10.02 -1.06 -3.80
C LEU A 407 10.26 -2.42 -4.49
N ASP A 408 9.65 -3.50 -3.98
CA ASP A 408 9.77 -4.85 -4.52
C ASP A 408 8.39 -5.47 -4.79
N LEU A 409 8.00 -5.56 -6.06
CA LEU A 409 6.74 -6.16 -6.52
C LEU A 409 7.01 -7.52 -7.15
N GLN A 410 6.57 -8.61 -6.51
CA GLN A 410 6.66 -9.95 -7.09
C GLN A 410 5.30 -10.66 -7.18
N LYS A 411 4.93 -11.15 -8.37
CA LYS A 411 3.62 -11.76 -8.65
C LYS A 411 2.45 -10.82 -8.30
N VAL A 412 2.60 -9.54 -8.65
CA VAL A 412 1.60 -8.50 -8.40
C VAL A 412 0.80 -8.21 -9.67
N TRP A 413 -0.50 -7.99 -9.51
CA TRP A 413 -1.40 -7.56 -10.57
C TRP A 413 -1.81 -6.10 -10.32
N VAL A 414 -1.17 -5.16 -11.03
CA VAL A 414 -1.49 -3.73 -10.98
C VAL A 414 -2.44 -3.42 -12.15
N GLU A 415 -3.74 -3.36 -11.90
CA GLU A 415 -4.77 -3.39 -12.95
C GLU A 415 -5.76 -2.22 -12.89
N LYS A 416 -6.02 -1.53 -14.01
CA LYS A 416 -7.12 -0.53 -14.14
C LYS A 416 -7.06 0.63 -13.14
N ASN A 417 -5.89 0.96 -12.61
CA ASN A 417 -5.73 2.11 -11.73
C ASN A 417 -5.61 3.41 -12.56
N HIS A 418 -5.96 4.54 -11.96
CA HIS A 418 -6.02 5.85 -12.62
C HIS A 418 -5.22 6.93 -11.87
N ALA A 419 -4.47 7.74 -12.62
CA ALA A 419 -3.82 8.94 -12.12
C ALA A 419 -4.17 10.14 -13.00
N ASP A 420 -4.69 11.23 -12.43
CA ASP A 420 -5.06 12.43 -13.20
C ASP A 420 -3.83 13.12 -13.84
N ARG A 421 -2.61 12.83 -13.34
CA ARG A 421 -1.32 13.21 -13.94
C ARG A 421 -0.52 11.99 -14.40
N ASP A 422 0.42 11.49 -13.59
CA ASP A 422 1.48 10.58 -14.04
C ASP A 422 1.49 9.24 -13.28
N GLY A 423 1.92 8.15 -13.93
CA GLY A 423 2.08 6.83 -13.30
C GLY A 423 0.75 6.19 -12.93
N GLY A 424 -0.07 5.82 -13.93
CA GLY A 424 -1.42 5.30 -13.71
C GLY A 424 -1.43 4.02 -12.87
N GLY A 425 -0.58 3.05 -13.23
CA GLY A 425 -0.31 1.86 -12.42
C GLY A 425 0.70 2.14 -11.31
N VAL A 426 1.92 2.51 -11.69
CA VAL A 426 3.05 2.76 -10.77
C VAL A 426 3.74 4.10 -11.11
N TYR A 427 4.02 4.90 -10.10
CA TYR A 427 4.84 6.11 -10.19
C TYR A 427 6.09 5.94 -9.33
N ASN A 428 7.27 5.88 -9.93
CA ASN A 428 8.56 5.69 -9.25
C ASN A 428 9.49 6.90 -9.42
N THR A 429 9.99 7.46 -8.33
CA THR A 429 10.95 8.56 -8.33
C THR A 429 12.05 8.35 -7.29
N GLY A 430 13.22 8.93 -7.53
CA GLY A 430 14.38 8.81 -6.65
C GLY A 430 14.27 9.65 -5.37
N GLY A 431 15.42 9.87 -4.75
CA GLY A 431 15.61 10.84 -3.68
C GLY A 431 16.54 11.97 -4.16
N GLU A 432 16.32 13.20 -3.68
CA GLU A 432 17.35 14.24 -3.86
C GLU A 432 18.59 13.81 -3.05
N LYS A 433 19.71 13.59 -3.73
CA LYS A 433 20.99 13.32 -3.07
C LYS A 433 21.34 14.49 -2.15
N LYS A 434 21.84 14.19 -0.94
CA LYS A 434 22.32 15.19 0.01
C LYS A 434 23.36 16.13 -0.62
N LYS A 435 22.92 17.30 -1.10
CA LYS A 435 23.75 18.52 -1.09
C LYS A 435 23.84 18.95 0.37
N GLU A 436 24.81 18.43 1.12
CA GLU A 436 25.10 18.96 2.45
C GLU A 436 25.39 20.46 2.33
N ALA A 437 24.72 21.28 3.15
CA ALA A 437 25.01 22.69 3.20
C ALA A 437 26.37 22.87 3.92
N PRO A 438 27.40 23.45 3.27
CA PRO A 438 28.73 23.54 3.86
C PRO A 438 28.71 24.54 5.03
N TYR A 439 28.56 24.02 6.25
CA TYR A 439 28.56 24.80 7.49
C TYR A 439 29.79 24.46 8.35
N GLY A 440 30.96 24.86 7.85
CA GLY A 440 32.26 24.69 8.50
C GLY A 440 33.31 24.09 7.57
N ASP A 441 34.57 24.51 7.76
CA ASP A 441 35.73 24.00 7.00
C ASP A 441 36.13 22.59 7.48
N GLN A 442 35.39 21.56 7.02
CA GLN A 442 35.80 20.16 7.15
C GLN A 442 35.79 19.48 5.77
N LYS A 443 36.99 19.14 5.27
CA LYS A 443 37.21 18.66 3.91
C LYS A 443 37.17 17.13 3.75
N ASP A 444 37.07 16.40 4.86
CA ASP A 444 37.35 14.96 4.91
C ASP A 444 36.15 14.11 5.35
N GLN A 445 34.93 14.63 5.24
CA GLN A 445 33.74 13.77 5.24
C GLN A 445 33.69 13.02 3.91
N LYS A 446 33.88 11.69 3.97
CA LYS A 446 33.72 10.83 2.81
C LYS A 446 32.27 10.86 2.36
N GLU A 447 32.06 10.81 1.05
CA GLU A 447 30.76 10.49 0.44
C GLU A 447 30.35 9.07 0.87
N GLU A 448 29.61 8.96 1.99
CA GLU A 448 28.84 7.75 2.25
C GLU A 448 27.82 7.63 1.12
N ASN A 449 28.06 6.64 0.26
CA ASN A 449 27.23 6.39 -0.91
C ASN A 449 25.89 5.85 -0.44
N GLU A 450 24.97 6.76 -0.09
CA GLU A 450 23.58 6.45 0.21
C GLU A 450 23.01 5.68 -0.99
N ARG A 451 22.91 4.36 -0.83
CA ARG A 451 22.47 3.42 -1.87
C ARG A 451 21.20 3.97 -2.52
N GLU A 452 21.23 4.19 -3.83
CA GLU A 452 20.09 4.78 -4.54
C GLU A 452 18.84 3.90 -4.36
N ALA A 453 17.68 4.51 -4.14
CA ALA A 453 16.42 3.79 -3.95
C ALA A 453 16.00 3.08 -5.25
N THR A 454 15.53 1.84 -5.15
CA THR A 454 15.30 0.96 -6.29
C THR A 454 13.88 0.40 -6.36
N ALA A 455 13.29 0.43 -7.55
CA ALA A 455 12.04 -0.29 -7.84
C ALA A 455 12.34 -1.56 -8.64
N THR A 456 11.83 -2.70 -8.17
CA THR A 456 11.87 -3.99 -8.87
C THR A 456 10.44 -4.47 -9.10
N ILE A 457 10.15 -4.88 -10.33
CA ILE A 457 8.89 -5.50 -10.73
C ILE A 457 9.19 -6.84 -11.39
N ALA A 458 8.60 -7.90 -10.85
CA ALA A 458 9.02 -9.27 -11.10
C ALA A 458 7.84 -10.22 -11.23
N ASP A 459 7.86 -11.10 -12.24
CA ASP A 459 6.86 -12.18 -12.38
C ASP A 459 5.40 -11.67 -12.37
N SER A 460 5.18 -10.42 -12.82
CA SER A 460 3.99 -9.58 -12.51
C SER A 460 3.22 -9.13 -13.76
N ALA A 461 2.13 -8.38 -13.56
CA ALA A 461 1.36 -7.76 -14.63
C ALA A 461 0.96 -6.31 -14.30
N VAL A 462 1.13 -5.40 -15.27
CA VAL A 462 0.70 -4.00 -15.20
C VAL A 462 -0.25 -3.76 -16.38
N LEU A 463 -1.56 -3.86 -16.12
CA LEU A 463 -2.59 -4.00 -17.16
C LEU A 463 -3.67 -2.90 -17.11
N ASP A 464 -4.09 -2.41 -18.28
CA ASP A 464 -5.28 -1.55 -18.43
C ASP A 464 -5.26 -0.24 -17.58
N ASN A 465 -4.11 0.17 -17.02
CA ASN A 465 -4.00 1.37 -16.18
C ASN A 465 -3.97 2.65 -17.03
N SER A 466 -4.29 3.80 -16.43
CA SER A 466 -4.39 5.06 -17.17
C SER A 466 -3.82 6.27 -16.42
N ALA A 467 -3.16 7.17 -17.16
CA ALA A 467 -2.58 8.42 -16.66
C ALA A 467 -3.02 9.61 -17.52
N GLY A 468 -3.35 10.76 -16.94
CA GLY A 468 -3.74 11.96 -17.69
C GLY A 468 -2.59 12.59 -18.51
N ARG A 469 -1.33 12.29 -18.15
CA ARG A 469 -0.10 12.79 -18.76
C ARG A 469 0.87 11.66 -19.12
N PHE A 470 1.67 11.16 -18.17
CA PHE A 470 2.84 10.34 -18.50
C PHE A 470 2.87 9.00 -17.76
N GLY A 471 3.24 7.93 -18.45
CA GLY A 471 3.44 6.62 -17.81
C GLY A 471 2.14 5.95 -17.41
N GLY A 472 1.32 5.54 -18.38
CA GLY A 472 0.00 4.96 -18.12
C GLY A 472 0.09 3.70 -17.26
N GLY A 473 1.01 2.80 -17.61
CA GLY A 473 1.41 1.67 -16.78
C GLY A 473 2.40 2.10 -15.71
N ILE A 474 3.55 2.63 -16.13
CA ILE A 474 4.65 3.02 -15.23
C ILE A 474 5.24 4.38 -15.62
N PHE A 475 5.38 5.28 -14.64
CA PHE A 475 6.31 6.41 -14.71
C PHE A 475 7.57 6.07 -13.89
N ASN A 476 8.75 6.37 -14.43
CA ASN A 476 10.02 6.29 -13.71
C ASN A 476 10.85 7.55 -13.99
N GLY A 477 11.26 8.32 -12.99
CA GLY A 477 12.18 9.43 -13.24
C GLY A 477 12.06 10.66 -12.34
N ASN A 478 12.72 11.72 -12.78
CA ASN A 478 12.65 13.05 -12.18
C ASN A 478 11.21 13.61 -12.28
N PRO A 479 10.58 14.06 -11.17
CA PRO A 479 9.26 14.69 -11.18
C PRO A 479 9.21 16.12 -11.78
N ASP A 480 10.36 16.82 -11.90
CA ASP A 480 10.47 18.22 -12.37
C ASP A 480 10.19 18.39 -13.91
N VAL A 481 9.20 17.66 -14.46
CA VAL A 481 8.89 17.53 -15.90
C VAL A 481 8.25 18.81 -16.47
N LYS A 482 9.09 19.82 -16.78
CA LYS A 482 8.71 21.07 -17.47
C LYS A 482 8.45 20.90 -18.98
N ILE A 483 7.58 19.95 -19.36
CA ILE A 483 7.14 19.79 -20.76
C ILE A 483 6.02 20.79 -21.08
N LYS A 484 6.27 21.71 -22.02
CA LYS A 484 5.23 22.51 -22.68
C LYS A 484 4.66 21.79 -23.90
N GLU A 485 3.43 22.15 -24.27
CA GLU A 485 2.85 21.77 -25.56
C GLU A 485 3.82 22.07 -26.71
N GLY A 486 4.00 21.12 -27.63
CA GLY A 486 4.99 21.23 -28.72
C GLY A 486 6.44 20.89 -28.36
N PHE A 487 6.74 20.51 -27.10
CA PHE A 487 8.02 19.98 -26.64
C PHE A 487 9.26 20.87 -26.93
N LEU A 488 9.27 22.08 -26.37
CA LEU A 488 10.51 22.83 -26.14
C LEU A 488 10.83 22.93 -24.65
N GLU A 489 12.09 22.69 -24.33
CA GLU A 489 12.68 22.93 -23.02
C GLU A 489 12.82 24.44 -22.78
N SER A 490 12.69 24.88 -21.53
CA SER A 490 13.24 26.17 -21.11
C SER A 490 14.72 26.01 -20.77
N GLU A 491 15.63 26.63 -21.51
CA GLU A 491 17.10 26.58 -21.25
C GLU A 491 17.55 27.34 -19.97
N GLU A 492 16.66 27.51 -18.99
CA GLU A 492 16.86 28.31 -17.79
C GLU A 492 16.71 27.50 -16.48
N ASP A 493 17.37 26.34 -16.42
CA ASP A 493 17.84 25.76 -15.15
C ASP A 493 19.32 25.36 -15.30
N LYS A 494 20.22 26.18 -14.76
CA LYS A 494 21.69 26.01 -14.92
C LYS A 494 22.32 25.04 -13.91
N ASP A 495 21.54 24.44 -13.03
CA ASP A 495 22.01 23.51 -11.98
C ASP A 495 22.14 22.09 -12.57
N LYS A 496 23.23 21.87 -13.34
CA LYS A 496 23.55 20.61 -14.05
C LYS A 496 23.92 19.43 -13.12
N ASN A 497 23.24 19.29 -11.98
CA ASN A 497 23.58 18.34 -10.93
C ASN A 497 22.33 17.83 -10.18
N LYS A 498 21.25 17.55 -10.93
CA LYS A 498 20.07 16.78 -10.51
C LYS A 498 19.87 15.56 -11.43
N ASP A 499 20.79 14.60 -11.36
CA ASP A 499 20.46 13.24 -11.82
C ASP A 499 19.47 12.64 -10.80
N ASP A 500 18.16 12.64 -11.10
CA ASP A 500 17.21 11.84 -10.32
C ASP A 500 17.55 10.36 -10.54
N ASN A 501 17.80 9.66 -9.44
CA ASN A 501 18.35 8.31 -9.45
C ASN A 501 17.30 7.19 -9.60
N ALA A 502 16.03 7.54 -9.86
CA ALA A 502 14.92 6.62 -10.12
C ALA A 502 15.35 5.43 -11.01
N THR A 503 15.56 4.29 -10.37
CA THR A 503 16.06 3.08 -11.02
C THR A 503 15.00 1.99 -10.94
N LEU A 504 14.48 1.60 -12.10
CA LEU A 504 13.47 0.57 -12.28
C LEU A 504 14.07 -0.66 -12.98
N THR A 505 13.87 -1.84 -12.40
CA THR A 505 14.14 -3.13 -13.04
C THR A 505 12.83 -3.90 -13.22
N VAL A 506 12.51 -4.28 -14.46
CA VAL A 506 11.30 -5.05 -14.79
C VAL A 506 11.70 -6.38 -15.42
N ARG A 507 11.44 -7.49 -14.71
CA ARG A 507 11.69 -8.84 -15.20
C ARG A 507 10.42 -9.70 -15.28
N ASP A 508 10.36 -10.58 -16.28
CA ASP A 508 9.34 -11.63 -16.41
C ASP A 508 7.89 -11.12 -16.34
N THR A 509 7.63 -9.90 -16.82
CA THR A 509 6.39 -9.14 -16.56
C THR A 509 5.67 -8.73 -17.85
N GLU A 510 4.33 -8.68 -17.84
CA GLU A 510 3.51 -8.12 -18.93
C GLU A 510 3.07 -6.68 -18.60
N ILE A 511 3.35 -5.72 -19.49
CA ILE A 511 2.91 -4.31 -19.40
C ILE A 511 2.05 -4.03 -20.63
N LYS A 512 0.74 -3.86 -20.45
CA LYS A 512 -0.22 -3.95 -21.57
C LYS A 512 -1.52 -3.20 -21.39
N ASN A 513 -2.09 -2.76 -22.51
CA ASN A 513 -3.33 -1.97 -22.60
C ASN A 513 -3.30 -0.64 -21.81
N ASN A 514 -2.15 -0.23 -21.26
CA ASN A 514 -2.07 0.98 -20.45
C ASN A 514 -2.08 2.23 -21.34
N THR A 515 -2.70 3.30 -20.88
CA THR A 515 -2.96 4.52 -21.68
C THR A 515 -2.47 5.78 -20.99
N ALA A 516 -1.80 6.68 -21.72
CA ALA A 516 -1.43 8.00 -21.22
C ALA A 516 -1.43 9.04 -22.35
N LEU A 517 -1.17 10.32 -22.08
CA LEU A 517 -0.85 11.28 -23.14
C LEU A 517 0.44 10.86 -23.86
N ASN A 518 1.47 10.42 -23.12
CA ASN A 518 2.69 9.84 -23.70
C ASN A 518 3.35 8.79 -22.78
N GLY A 519 4.06 7.83 -23.36
CA GLY A 519 4.63 6.69 -22.64
C GLY A 519 3.54 5.81 -22.02
N GLY A 520 2.60 5.35 -22.85
CA GLY A 520 1.42 4.59 -22.40
C GLY A 520 1.77 3.40 -21.50
N GLY A 521 2.77 2.60 -21.87
CA GLY A 521 3.29 1.49 -21.07
C GLY A 521 4.31 1.96 -20.03
N ILE A 522 5.40 2.59 -20.48
CA ILE A 522 6.45 3.16 -19.64
C ILE A 522 6.81 4.58 -20.13
N PHE A 523 6.90 5.53 -19.20
CA PHE A 523 7.56 6.82 -19.41
C PHE A 523 8.78 6.90 -18.50
N ASN A 524 9.98 6.98 -19.08
CA ASN A 524 11.24 7.18 -18.35
C ASN A 524 11.74 8.62 -18.52
N ASN A 525 11.99 9.32 -17.41
CA ASN A 525 12.46 10.70 -17.39
C ASN A 525 13.76 10.85 -16.61
N GLU A 526 14.89 10.98 -17.33
CA GLU A 526 16.26 11.14 -16.80
C GLU A 526 16.82 9.94 -15.99
N GLY A 527 15.95 9.15 -15.34
CA GLY A 527 16.27 7.92 -14.61
C GLY A 527 16.65 6.71 -15.48
N ARG A 528 16.69 5.53 -14.85
CA ARG A 528 17.17 4.27 -15.44
C ARG A 528 16.07 3.20 -15.47
N VAL A 529 15.88 2.55 -16.62
CA VAL A 529 15.03 1.36 -16.78
C VAL A 529 15.85 0.19 -17.31
N THR A 530 15.71 -0.99 -16.71
CA THR A 530 16.21 -2.27 -17.25
C THR A 530 15.05 -3.23 -17.46
N LEU A 531 14.89 -3.74 -18.68
CA LEU A 531 13.87 -4.72 -19.05
C LEU A 531 14.53 -6.08 -19.37
N THR A 532 14.04 -7.15 -18.75
CA THR A 532 14.55 -8.52 -18.92
C THR A 532 13.40 -9.51 -19.11
N LYS A 533 13.30 -10.19 -20.26
CA LYS A 533 12.21 -11.12 -20.59
C LYS A 533 10.80 -10.51 -20.38
N THR A 534 10.68 -9.20 -20.60
CA THR A 534 9.46 -8.40 -20.33
C THR A 534 8.66 -8.16 -21.61
N ARG A 535 7.34 -8.06 -21.52
CA ARG A 535 6.44 -7.89 -22.68
C ARG A 535 5.65 -6.60 -22.59
N VAL A 536 6.04 -5.59 -23.38
CA VAL A 536 5.37 -4.28 -23.45
C VAL A 536 4.52 -4.21 -24.73
N THR A 537 3.21 -4.43 -24.62
CA THR A 537 2.34 -4.60 -25.81
C THR A 537 0.96 -3.96 -25.68
N LYS A 538 0.41 -3.39 -26.76
CA LYS A 538 -0.94 -2.78 -26.81
C LYS A 538 -1.14 -1.56 -25.90
N ASN A 539 -0.06 -0.91 -25.48
CA ASN A 539 -0.15 0.34 -24.72
C ASN A 539 -0.29 1.52 -25.68
N THR A 540 -0.95 2.59 -25.23
CA THR A 540 -1.41 3.70 -26.08
C THR A 540 -0.97 5.06 -25.54
N ALA A 541 -0.43 5.90 -26.42
CA ALA A 541 -0.26 7.33 -26.18
C ALA A 541 -1.35 8.12 -26.93
N THR A 542 -2.06 8.99 -26.24
CA THR A 542 -3.16 9.79 -26.80
C THR A 542 -2.71 11.12 -27.39
N ASP A 543 -1.42 11.50 -27.26
CA ASP A 543 -0.86 12.61 -28.02
C ASP A 543 -0.92 12.31 -29.52
N SER A 544 -1.70 13.11 -30.23
CA SER A 544 -1.85 13.02 -31.68
C SER A 544 -0.72 13.71 -32.47
N SER A 545 0.27 14.29 -31.78
CA SER A 545 1.44 14.90 -32.42
C SER A 545 2.23 13.83 -33.19
N LYS A 546 2.29 13.97 -34.52
CA LYS A 546 3.00 13.04 -35.43
C LYS A 546 4.52 13.25 -35.40
N THR A 547 5.06 13.46 -34.21
CA THR A 547 6.48 13.71 -33.97
C THR A 547 7.21 12.40 -33.64
N HIS A 548 8.53 12.39 -33.76
CA HIS A 548 9.38 11.29 -33.27
C HIS A 548 9.46 11.20 -31.73
N ARG A 549 8.50 11.83 -31.02
CA ARG A 549 8.51 12.02 -29.56
C ARG A 549 7.25 11.48 -28.89
N VAL A 550 6.47 10.62 -29.56
CA VAL A 550 5.30 9.94 -28.99
C VAL A 550 5.48 8.43 -29.05
N ALA A 551 5.28 7.75 -27.92
CA ALA A 551 5.30 6.29 -27.84
C ALA A 551 4.21 5.74 -26.93
N GLY A 552 3.45 4.78 -27.46
CA GLY A 552 2.54 3.97 -26.66
C GLY A 552 3.31 3.01 -25.76
N GLY A 553 4.41 2.42 -26.26
CA GLY A 553 5.20 1.44 -25.52
C GLY A 553 6.11 2.07 -24.47
N VAL A 554 7.34 2.42 -24.86
CA VAL A 554 8.37 3.00 -23.95
C VAL A 554 8.86 4.35 -24.47
N PHE A 555 8.56 5.41 -23.72
CA PHE A 555 9.15 6.73 -23.96
C PHE A 555 10.37 6.96 -23.06
N ASN A 556 11.47 7.48 -23.61
CA ASN A 556 12.68 7.80 -22.83
C ASN A 556 13.16 9.24 -23.06
N ASN A 557 12.80 10.13 -22.14
CA ASN A 557 13.33 11.50 -22.11
C ASN A 557 14.67 11.52 -21.37
N LYS A 558 15.77 11.68 -22.10
CA LYS A 558 17.16 11.86 -21.60
C LYS A 558 17.76 10.75 -20.71
N GLY A 559 16.94 9.83 -20.17
CA GLY A 559 17.36 8.75 -19.30
C GLY A 559 18.01 7.57 -20.02
N LYS A 560 18.20 6.47 -19.29
CA LYS A 560 18.94 5.28 -19.74
C LYS A 560 18.03 4.05 -19.73
N VAL A 561 17.74 3.47 -20.90
CA VAL A 561 17.01 2.20 -21.04
C VAL A 561 17.97 1.10 -21.46
N LYS A 562 17.89 -0.07 -20.80
CA LYS A 562 18.53 -1.33 -21.20
C LYS A 562 17.46 -2.39 -21.46
N ILE A 563 17.63 -3.15 -22.53
CA ILE A 563 16.72 -4.20 -23.00
C ILE A 563 17.54 -5.48 -23.21
N ASP A 564 16.96 -6.66 -22.93
CA ASP A 564 17.56 -7.96 -23.27
C ASP A 564 16.91 -8.58 -24.51
N GLU A 565 17.59 -9.56 -25.12
CA GLU A 565 17.15 -10.27 -26.34
C GLU A 565 15.80 -11.02 -26.21
N LYS A 566 15.26 -11.12 -24.99
CA LYS A 566 14.00 -11.82 -24.68
C LYS A 566 12.85 -10.85 -24.37
N THR A 567 13.12 -9.55 -24.28
CA THR A 567 12.12 -8.51 -24.08
C THR A 567 11.48 -8.13 -25.41
N THR A 568 10.15 -8.00 -25.45
CA THR A 568 9.42 -7.63 -26.67
C THR A 568 8.59 -6.37 -26.45
N ILE A 569 8.84 -5.33 -27.25
CA ILE A 569 8.06 -4.08 -27.25
C ILE A 569 7.33 -4.00 -28.60
N THR A 570 6.07 -4.48 -28.67
CA THR A 570 5.35 -4.64 -29.95
C THR A 570 3.87 -4.29 -29.88
N ASN A 571 3.30 -3.86 -31.01
CA ASN A 571 1.88 -3.51 -31.15
C ASN A 571 1.43 -2.39 -30.20
N ASN A 572 2.26 -1.38 -29.94
CA ASN A 572 1.90 -0.19 -29.15
C ASN A 572 1.65 1.01 -30.08
N ASP A 573 0.73 1.91 -29.70
CA ASP A 573 0.21 2.98 -30.56
C ASP A 573 0.56 4.38 -30.00
N PRO A 574 1.05 5.33 -30.82
CA PRO A 574 1.35 5.25 -32.25
C PRO A 574 2.70 4.56 -32.54
N THR A 575 3.57 4.36 -31.54
CA THR A 575 4.87 3.69 -31.69
C THR A 575 5.24 2.80 -30.50
N ASN A 576 6.13 1.84 -30.75
CA ASN A 576 6.73 0.99 -29.71
C ASN A 576 7.69 1.78 -28.81
N CYS A 577 8.57 2.61 -29.37
CA CYS A 577 9.50 3.43 -28.60
C CYS A 577 9.75 4.80 -29.24
N ALA A 578 10.05 5.79 -28.40
CA ALA A 578 10.51 7.11 -28.82
C ALA A 578 11.44 7.74 -27.77
N GLY A 579 12.20 8.77 -28.19
CA GLY A 579 13.34 9.27 -27.42
C GLY A 579 14.59 8.40 -27.60
N THR A 580 15.52 8.41 -26.65
CA THR A 580 16.85 7.80 -26.79
C THR A 580 16.90 6.29 -26.50
N VAL A 581 15.81 5.55 -26.77
CA VAL A 581 15.76 4.09 -26.60
C VAL A 581 16.55 3.42 -27.73
N LYS A 582 17.73 2.91 -27.40
CA LYS A 582 18.48 2.03 -28.30
C LYS A 582 17.82 0.65 -28.37
N ASP A 583 18.08 -0.08 -29.44
CA ASP A 583 17.76 -1.51 -29.61
C ASP A 583 16.26 -1.89 -29.59
N CYS A 584 15.34 -0.92 -29.59
CA CYS A 584 13.89 -1.15 -29.72
C CYS A 584 13.39 -1.29 -31.17
N PHE A 585 14.30 -1.31 -32.16
CA PHE A 585 14.00 -1.41 -33.59
C PHE A 585 14.79 -2.54 -34.30
N ASN A 586 15.30 -3.50 -33.53
CA ASN A 586 15.96 -4.72 -34.02
C ASN A 586 14.96 -5.90 -34.02
#